data_AF-A0A850B4Q3-F1
#
_entry.id   AF-A0A850B4Q3-F1
#
_cell.length_a   1.000
_cell.length_b   1.000
_cell.length_c   1.000
_cell.angle_alpha   90.00
_cell.angle_beta   90.00
_cell.angle_gamma   90.00
#
_symmetry.space_group_name_H-M   'P 1'
#
loop_
_entity.id
_entity.type
_entity.pdbx_description
1 polymer ?
#
loop_
_entity_poly.entity_id
_entity_poly.type
_entity_poly.pdbx_seq_one_letter_code
_entity_poly.pdbx_strand_id
1 'polypeptide(L)'
;MGVSNEHGYDDSARINAVRIALRRWYESHARDFPWRHNRTPYRTAIAELMLRRTRAEQVTPVYEAFIAAYPTLDAAAHEDSATIIERFRPLGLEWRARDAAAFIREAHAQYGRNLPADAEAVRRLPGAGDYVSSAIACFSDGKNQPLIDTNTVRVLGRVFGVRTDGEARRRKAMRSLAAAAVDPDDPARYHYALIDLAARICRPRNPRCSECPIASEAACRFASDNGV
;
A
#
# COMPACT_ATOMS: atom_id res chain seq x y z
N MET A 1 -2.50 -19.95 23.63
CA MET A 1 -1.21 -20.62 23.32
C MET A 1 -0.30 -19.58 22.70
N GLY A 2 0.62 -19.04 23.50
CA GLY A 2 1.50 -17.94 23.11
C GLY A 2 2.61 -18.44 22.19
N VAL A 3 2.85 -17.68 21.11
CA VAL A 3 4.00 -17.90 20.23
C VAL A 3 5.18 -17.19 20.87
N SER A 4 6.08 -17.97 21.47
CA SER A 4 7.36 -17.50 21.99
C SER A 4 8.20 -16.96 20.83
N ASN A 5 8.48 -15.65 20.86
CA ASN A 5 9.29 -14.96 19.86
C ASN A 5 10.74 -15.00 20.34
N GLU A 6 11.64 -15.63 19.57
CA GLU A 6 13.08 -15.82 19.91
C GLU A 6 13.89 -14.51 20.05
N HIS A 7 13.25 -13.35 20.00
CA HIS A 7 13.88 -12.03 20.13
C HIS A 7 13.16 -11.22 21.22
N GLY A 8 13.28 -11.66 22.48
CA GLY A 8 12.64 -11.08 23.65
C GLY A 8 12.56 -9.55 23.64
N TYR A 9 11.38 -9.03 23.30
CA TYR A 9 10.89 -7.68 23.60
C TYR A 9 9.37 -7.70 23.41
N ASP A 10 8.63 -7.09 24.34
CA ASP A 10 7.20 -6.86 24.20
C ASP A 10 6.96 -5.73 23.17
N ASP A 11 7.12 -6.07 21.89
CA ASP A 11 6.87 -5.16 20.78
C ASP A 11 5.39 -4.77 20.67
N SER A 12 4.47 -5.40 21.44
CA SER A 12 3.04 -5.05 21.46
C SER A 12 2.83 -3.61 21.90
N ALA A 13 3.55 -3.16 22.93
CA ALA A 13 3.49 -1.77 23.39
C ALA A 13 3.99 -0.80 22.32
N ARG A 14 5.10 -1.13 21.63
CA ARG A 14 5.64 -0.32 20.54
C ARG A 14 4.71 -0.30 19.32
N ILE A 15 4.12 -1.43 18.96
CA ILE A 15 3.13 -1.54 17.89
C ILE A 15 1.94 -0.64 18.17
N ASN A 16 1.39 -0.68 19.40
CA ASN A 16 0.29 0.21 19.78
C ASN A 16 0.70 1.68 19.74
N ALA A 17 1.90 2.03 20.21
CA ALA A 17 2.40 3.40 20.11
C ALA A 17 2.52 3.87 18.65
N VAL A 18 3.02 3.01 17.74
CA VAL A 18 3.07 3.29 16.29
C VAL A 18 1.68 3.54 15.73
N ARG A 19 0.69 2.69 16.05
CA ARG A 19 -0.69 2.85 15.59
C ARG A 19 -1.29 4.17 16.05
N ILE A 20 -1.15 4.50 17.33
CA ILE A 20 -1.66 5.75 17.92
C ILE A 20 -1.01 6.98 17.26
N ALA A 21 0.32 6.97 17.14
CA ALA A 21 1.08 8.05 16.54
C ALA A 21 0.70 8.28 15.07
N LEU A 22 0.58 7.20 14.28
CA LEU A 22 0.13 7.28 12.89
C LEU A 22 -1.30 7.79 12.77
N ARG A 23 -2.22 7.27 13.59
CA ARG A 23 -3.63 7.67 13.59
C ARG A 23 -3.78 9.16 13.84
N ARG A 24 -3.17 9.68 14.92
CA ARG A 24 -3.19 11.11 15.27
C ARG A 24 -2.54 11.98 14.22
N TRP A 25 -1.34 11.60 13.76
CA TRP A 25 -0.62 12.39 12.76
C TRP A 25 -1.40 12.50 11.45
N TYR A 26 -2.07 11.42 11.03
CA TYR A 26 -2.83 11.40 9.79
C TYR A 26 -4.03 12.35 9.81
N GLU A 27 -4.66 12.59 10.96
CA GLU A 27 -5.82 13.50 11.08
C GLU A 27 -5.53 14.92 10.55
N SER A 28 -4.31 15.43 10.72
CA SER A 28 -3.92 16.77 10.27
C SER A 28 -2.92 16.79 9.11
N HIS A 29 -2.42 15.63 8.66
CA HIS A 29 -1.37 15.56 7.64
C HIS A 29 -1.70 14.65 6.45
N ALA A 30 -2.88 14.02 6.44
CA ALA A 30 -3.34 13.18 5.35
C ALA A 30 -3.22 13.90 4.01
N ARG A 31 -2.62 13.22 3.03
CA ARG A 31 -2.69 13.64 1.64
C ARG A 31 -4.02 13.24 1.05
N ASP A 32 -4.56 14.10 0.21
CA ASP A 32 -5.79 13.81 -0.50
C ASP A 32 -5.48 13.33 -1.92
N PHE A 33 -6.03 12.17 -2.29
CA PHE A 33 -5.88 11.57 -3.61
C PHE A 33 -7.17 10.87 -4.02
N PRO A 34 -7.56 10.91 -5.31
CA PRO A 34 -8.88 10.48 -5.76
C PRO A 34 -9.19 8.99 -5.48
N TRP A 35 -8.17 8.12 -5.51
CA TRP A 35 -8.34 6.69 -5.22
C TRP A 35 -8.51 6.36 -3.72
N ARG A 36 -8.38 7.35 -2.82
CA ARG A 36 -8.68 7.16 -1.40
C ARG A 36 -10.19 7.27 -1.10
N HIS A 37 -10.97 7.73 -2.08
CA HIS A 37 -12.42 7.94 -1.98
C HIS A 37 -13.18 6.92 -2.82
N ASN A 38 -14.43 6.62 -2.43
CA ASN A 38 -15.33 5.73 -3.18
C ASN A 38 -14.62 4.44 -3.63
N ARG A 39 -13.98 3.77 -2.66
CA ARG A 39 -13.07 2.65 -2.88
C ARG A 39 -13.88 1.42 -3.28
N THR A 40 -13.55 0.84 -4.43
CA THR A 40 -14.07 -0.45 -4.90
C THR A 40 -12.89 -1.32 -5.32
N PRO A 41 -13.03 -2.66 -5.36
CA PRO A 41 -11.93 -3.53 -5.78
C PRO A 41 -11.33 -3.09 -7.14
N TYR A 42 -12.19 -2.75 -8.11
CA TYR A 42 -11.78 -2.25 -9.42
C TYR A 42 -11.02 -0.92 -9.33
N ARG A 43 -11.60 0.09 -8.66
CA ARG A 43 -11.00 1.42 -8.53
C ARG A 43 -9.66 1.39 -7.81
N THR A 44 -9.54 0.54 -6.78
CA THR A 44 -8.30 0.29 -6.06
C THR A 44 -7.28 -0.40 -6.96
N ALA A 45 -7.66 -1.46 -7.67
CA ALA A 45 -6.75 -2.16 -8.58
C ALA A 45 -6.15 -1.24 -9.64
N ILE A 46 -6.97 -0.40 -10.28
CA ILE A 46 -6.50 0.57 -11.29
C ILE A 46 -5.50 1.56 -10.68
N ALA A 47 -5.80 2.13 -9.50
CA ALA A 47 -4.89 3.04 -8.83
C ALA A 47 -3.54 2.38 -8.53
N GLU A 48 -3.56 1.18 -7.94
CA GLU A 48 -2.34 0.46 -7.56
C GLU A 48 -1.52 -0.01 -8.78
N LEU A 49 -2.17 -0.35 -9.89
CA LEU A 49 -1.48 -0.61 -11.15
C LEU A 49 -0.79 0.66 -11.66
N MET A 50 -1.49 1.80 -11.67
CA MET A 50 -0.93 3.09 -12.11
C MET A 50 0.23 3.57 -11.23
N LEU A 51 0.16 3.39 -9.91
CA LEU A 51 1.16 3.86 -8.94
C LEU A 51 2.51 3.13 -9.01
N ARG A 52 2.60 2.03 -9.78
CA ARG A 52 3.85 1.28 -9.95
C ARG A 52 4.94 2.13 -10.59
N ARG A 53 5.97 2.46 -9.81
CA ARG A 53 7.14 3.24 -10.26
C ARG A 53 6.75 4.61 -10.84
N THR A 54 5.65 5.20 -10.36
CA THR A 54 5.21 6.55 -10.74
C THR A 54 4.74 7.32 -9.51
N ARG A 55 4.92 8.64 -9.53
CA ARG A 55 4.53 9.50 -8.40
C ARG A 55 3.01 9.71 -8.39
N ALA A 56 2.43 9.79 -7.20
CA ALA A 56 0.99 9.95 -7.02
C ALA A 56 0.44 11.19 -7.73
N GLU A 57 1.19 12.29 -7.71
CA GLU A 57 0.83 13.55 -8.35
C GLU A 57 0.74 13.42 -9.88
N GLN A 58 1.55 12.54 -10.48
CA GLN A 58 1.49 12.24 -11.92
C GLN A 58 0.35 11.27 -12.25
N VAL A 59 0.01 10.37 -11.33
CA VAL A 59 -1.09 9.42 -11.50
C VAL A 59 -2.45 10.09 -11.40
N THR A 60 -2.60 11.09 -10.53
CA THR A 60 -3.88 11.76 -10.23
C THR A 60 -4.70 12.14 -11.48
N PRO A 61 -4.20 12.96 -12.42
CA PRO A 61 -4.99 13.35 -13.59
C PRO A 61 -5.30 12.18 -14.53
N VAL A 62 -4.40 11.18 -14.62
CA VAL A 62 -4.62 9.99 -15.47
C VAL A 62 -5.68 9.08 -14.87
N TYR A 63 -5.64 8.89 -13.55
CA TYR A 63 -6.62 8.10 -12.81
C TYR A 63 -8.02 8.70 -12.91
N GLU A 64 -8.16 10.00 -12.69
CA GLU A 64 -9.46 10.68 -12.77
C GLU A 64 -10.06 10.58 -14.17
N ALA A 65 -9.27 10.85 -15.21
CA ALA A 65 -9.72 10.71 -16.59
C ALA A 65 -10.10 9.26 -16.94
N PHE A 66 -9.30 8.29 -16.47
CA PHE A 66 -9.57 6.87 -16.72
C PHE A 66 -10.86 6.39 -16.06
N ILE A 67 -11.06 6.72 -14.79
CA ILE A 67 -12.27 6.32 -14.05
C ILE A 67 -13.52 7.08 -14.52
N ALA A 68 -13.38 8.30 -15.02
CA ALA A 68 -14.47 9.02 -15.66
C ALA A 68 -14.93 8.33 -16.97
N ALA A 69 -13.98 7.86 -17.78
CA ALA A 69 -14.28 7.13 -19.02
C ALA A 69 -14.77 5.70 -18.76
N TYR A 70 -14.18 5.02 -17.77
CA TYR A 70 -14.44 3.62 -17.44
C TYR A 70 -14.75 3.49 -15.94
N PRO A 71 -15.98 3.81 -15.50
CA PRO A 71 -16.33 3.84 -14.08
C PRO A 71 -16.38 2.45 -13.43
N THR A 72 -16.49 1.38 -14.24
CA THR A 72 -16.62 -0.01 -13.78
C THR A 72 -15.66 -0.93 -14.53
N LEU A 73 -15.39 -2.11 -13.95
CA LEU A 73 -14.65 -3.17 -14.62
C LEU A 73 -15.30 -3.56 -15.95
N ASP A 74 -16.64 -3.68 -15.97
CA ASP A 74 -17.41 -4.01 -17.16
C ASP A 74 -17.21 -2.97 -18.27
N ALA A 75 -17.25 -1.67 -17.94
CA ALA A 75 -17.02 -0.61 -18.92
C ALA A 75 -15.60 -0.64 -19.50
N ALA A 76 -14.59 -0.90 -18.65
CA ALA A 76 -13.21 -1.02 -19.11
C ALA A 76 -12.95 -2.28 -19.94
N ALA A 77 -13.62 -3.39 -19.62
CA ALA A 77 -13.42 -4.68 -20.29
C ALA A 77 -14.06 -4.75 -21.69
N HIS A 78 -15.07 -3.92 -21.97
CA HIS A 78 -15.68 -3.80 -23.31
C HIS A 78 -14.92 -2.86 -24.25
N GLU A 79 -13.93 -2.14 -23.73
CA GLU A 79 -13.07 -1.27 -24.54
C GLU A 79 -11.94 -2.08 -25.20
N ASP A 80 -11.45 -1.59 -26.34
CA ASP A 80 -10.30 -2.19 -26.99
C ASP A 80 -9.03 -2.11 -26.11
N SER A 81 -8.26 -3.20 -26.08
CA SER A 81 -7.06 -3.27 -25.25
C SER A 81 -6.00 -2.23 -25.65
N ALA A 82 -5.90 -1.87 -26.94
CA ALA A 82 -5.00 -0.82 -27.37
C ALA A 82 -5.45 0.55 -26.85
N THR A 83 -6.75 0.82 -26.81
CA THR A 83 -7.30 2.03 -26.18
C THR A 83 -6.98 2.07 -24.69
N ILE A 84 -7.15 0.97 -23.95
CA ILE A 84 -6.80 0.91 -22.52
C ILE A 84 -5.30 1.18 -22.30
N ILE A 85 -4.43 0.57 -23.11
CA ILE A 85 -2.97 0.81 -23.06
C ILE A 85 -2.66 2.29 -23.31
N GLU A 86 -3.32 2.88 -24.30
CA GLU A 86 -3.12 4.27 -24.71
C GLU A 86 -3.48 5.26 -23.60
N ARG A 87 -4.46 4.93 -22.75
CA ARG A 87 -4.82 5.75 -21.57
C ARG A 87 -3.76 5.71 -20.47
N PHE A 88 -2.98 4.64 -20.36
CA PHE A 88 -1.91 4.51 -19.37
C PHE A 88 -0.57 5.13 -19.84
N ARG A 89 -0.40 5.34 -21.15
CA ARG A 89 0.83 5.87 -21.76
C ARG A 89 1.39 7.14 -21.12
N PRO A 90 0.61 8.15 -20.65
CA PRO A 90 1.18 9.33 -19.99
C PRO A 90 2.01 9.01 -18.74
N LEU A 91 1.79 7.84 -18.11
CA LEU A 91 2.56 7.39 -16.95
C LEU A 91 3.89 6.73 -17.34
N GLY A 92 4.10 6.42 -18.63
CA GLY A 92 5.24 5.66 -19.16
C GLY A 92 5.13 4.16 -18.89
N LEU A 93 6.25 3.43 -19.04
CA LEU A 93 6.37 1.98 -18.78
C LEU A 93 5.35 1.13 -19.53
N GLU A 94 5.60 0.89 -20.81
CA GLU A 94 4.68 0.15 -21.69
C GLU A 94 4.21 -1.20 -21.11
N TRP A 95 5.11 -1.94 -20.46
CA TRP A 95 4.77 -3.20 -19.80
C TRP A 95 3.65 -3.06 -18.75
N ARG A 96 3.58 -1.94 -18.02
CA ARG A 96 2.53 -1.70 -17.03
C ARG A 96 1.18 -1.46 -17.71
N ALA A 97 1.18 -0.73 -18.83
CA ALA A 97 -0.04 -0.48 -19.58
C ALA A 97 -0.61 -1.80 -20.14
N ARG A 98 0.28 -2.66 -20.66
CA ARG A 98 -0.06 -4.01 -21.11
C ARG A 98 -0.57 -4.89 -19.96
N ASP A 99 0.10 -4.87 -18.80
CA ASP A 99 -0.34 -5.57 -17.58
C ASP A 99 -1.74 -5.11 -17.15
N ALA A 100 -2.02 -3.81 -17.21
CA ALA A 100 -3.31 -3.26 -16.81
C ALA A 100 -4.44 -3.69 -17.76
N ALA A 101 -4.21 -3.65 -19.08
CA ALA A 101 -5.17 -4.18 -20.06
C ALA A 101 -5.41 -5.68 -19.86
N ALA A 102 -4.34 -6.46 -19.64
CA ALA A 102 -4.44 -7.88 -19.33
C ALA A 102 -5.21 -8.15 -18.03
N PHE A 103 -4.93 -7.38 -16.97
CA PHE A 103 -5.65 -7.44 -15.70
C PHE A 103 -7.15 -7.23 -15.90
N ILE A 104 -7.55 -6.16 -16.58
CA ILE A 104 -8.97 -5.82 -16.82
C ILE A 104 -9.68 -6.95 -17.57
N ARG A 105 -9.08 -7.42 -18.67
CA ARG A 105 -9.65 -8.49 -19.49
C ARG A 105 -9.79 -9.80 -18.72
N GLU A 106 -8.76 -10.21 -18.00
CA GLU A 106 -8.77 -11.48 -17.26
C GLU A 106 -9.63 -11.41 -16.01
N ALA A 107 -9.66 -10.27 -15.33
CA ALA A 107 -10.57 -10.03 -14.22
C ALA A 107 -12.02 -10.17 -14.66
N HIS A 108 -12.39 -9.55 -15.78
CA HIS A 108 -13.75 -9.64 -16.31
C HIS A 108 -14.08 -11.04 -16.82
N ALA A 109 -13.15 -11.70 -17.50
CA ALA A 109 -13.33 -13.08 -17.95
C ALA A 109 -13.58 -14.07 -16.79
N GLN A 110 -12.92 -13.86 -15.64
CA GLN A 110 -13.05 -14.74 -14.47
C GLN A 110 -14.21 -14.37 -13.54
N TYR A 111 -14.49 -13.08 -13.37
CA TYR A 111 -15.39 -12.57 -12.32
C TYR A 111 -16.56 -11.73 -12.85
N GLY A 112 -16.66 -11.57 -14.18
CA GLY A 112 -17.66 -10.74 -14.84
C GLY A 112 -17.56 -9.28 -14.38
N ARG A 113 -18.71 -8.72 -13.98
CA ARG A 113 -18.82 -7.32 -13.55
C ARG A 113 -18.20 -7.05 -12.17
N ASN A 114 -18.00 -8.09 -11.37
CA ASN A 114 -17.74 -7.97 -9.94
C ASN A 114 -16.37 -8.55 -9.57
N LEU A 115 -15.33 -7.71 -9.63
CA LEU A 115 -14.02 -8.09 -9.09
C LEU A 115 -14.13 -8.37 -7.58
N PRO A 116 -13.76 -9.55 -7.07
CA PRO A 116 -13.82 -9.83 -5.65
C PRO A 116 -12.74 -9.07 -4.89
N ALA A 117 -13.01 -8.78 -3.61
CA ALA A 117 -12.01 -8.26 -2.68
C ALA A 117 -11.13 -9.37 -2.04
N ASP A 118 -11.31 -10.62 -2.45
CA ASP A 118 -10.54 -11.75 -1.92
C ASP A 118 -9.10 -11.73 -2.45
N ALA A 119 -8.14 -11.48 -1.56
CA ALA A 119 -6.74 -11.32 -1.92
C ALA A 119 -6.15 -12.56 -2.61
N GLU A 120 -6.59 -13.78 -2.26
CA GLU A 120 -6.06 -15.00 -2.86
C GLU A 120 -6.55 -15.16 -4.31
N ALA A 121 -7.83 -14.90 -4.54
CA ALA A 121 -8.48 -14.93 -5.84
C ALA A 121 -7.85 -13.90 -6.80
N VAL A 122 -7.72 -12.64 -6.37
CA VAL A 122 -7.14 -11.60 -7.24
C VAL A 122 -5.64 -11.74 -7.42
N ARG A 123 -4.88 -12.39 -6.52
CA ARG A 123 -3.42 -12.51 -6.63
C ARG A 123 -2.94 -13.15 -7.93
N ARG A 124 -3.77 -14.00 -8.54
CA ARG A 124 -3.45 -14.72 -9.78
C ARG A 124 -3.59 -13.86 -11.03
N LEU A 125 -4.23 -12.69 -10.93
CA LEU A 125 -4.42 -11.80 -12.08
C LEU A 125 -3.10 -11.11 -12.48
N PRO A 126 -2.95 -10.76 -13.78
CA PRO A 126 -1.79 -10.04 -14.28
C PRO A 126 -1.54 -8.76 -13.49
N GLY A 127 -0.32 -8.59 -12.99
CA GLY A 127 -0.01 -7.43 -12.18
C GLY A 127 -0.80 -7.32 -10.87
N ALA A 128 -1.34 -8.40 -10.30
CA ALA A 128 -2.03 -8.36 -9.01
C ALA A 128 -1.28 -9.10 -7.89
N GLY A 129 0.06 -9.21 -7.97
CA GLY A 129 0.86 -9.90 -6.94
C GLY A 129 0.67 -9.35 -5.51
N ASP A 130 1.27 -9.99 -4.52
CA ASP A 130 0.98 -9.85 -3.07
C ASP A 130 0.56 -8.46 -2.57
N TYR A 131 1.28 -7.41 -2.98
CA TYR A 131 0.95 -6.04 -2.57
C TYR A 131 -0.38 -5.55 -3.14
N VAL A 132 -0.63 -5.72 -4.45
CA VAL A 132 -1.85 -5.22 -5.10
C VAL A 132 -3.07 -6.00 -4.62
N SER A 133 -2.98 -7.32 -4.48
CA SER A 133 -4.09 -8.11 -3.94
C SER A 133 -4.41 -7.76 -2.49
N SER A 134 -3.39 -7.52 -1.66
CA SER A 134 -3.58 -7.07 -0.27
C SER A 134 -4.18 -5.66 -0.21
N ALA A 135 -3.75 -4.75 -1.10
CA ALA A 135 -4.28 -3.40 -1.21
C ALA A 135 -5.76 -3.41 -1.63
N ILE A 136 -6.15 -4.26 -2.59
CA ILE A 136 -7.55 -4.47 -2.98
C ILE A 136 -8.36 -4.90 -1.75
N ALA A 137 -7.96 -5.99 -1.08
CA ALA A 137 -8.69 -6.51 0.08
C ALA A 137 -8.79 -5.49 1.23
N CYS A 138 -7.70 -4.78 1.52
CA CYS A 138 -7.64 -3.82 2.61
C CYS A 138 -8.44 -2.54 2.30
N PHE A 139 -8.19 -1.90 1.16
CA PHE A 139 -8.76 -0.58 0.89
C PHE A 139 -10.22 -0.64 0.45
N SER A 140 -10.65 -1.72 -0.22
CA SER A 140 -12.03 -1.84 -0.70
C SER A 140 -12.97 -2.55 0.26
N ASP A 141 -12.48 -3.50 1.08
CA ASP A 141 -13.32 -4.34 1.96
C ASP A 141 -12.85 -4.33 3.43
N GLY A 142 -11.90 -3.46 3.79
CA GLY A 142 -11.44 -3.30 5.17
C GLY A 142 -10.73 -4.53 5.75
N LYS A 143 -10.29 -5.48 4.92
CA LYS A 143 -9.57 -6.66 5.42
C LYS A 143 -8.26 -6.25 6.08
N ASN A 144 -7.98 -6.79 7.26
CA ASN A 144 -6.73 -6.57 7.97
C ASN A 144 -5.58 -7.34 7.29
N GLN A 145 -5.07 -6.79 6.19
CA GLN A 145 -4.00 -7.37 5.37
C GLN A 145 -2.75 -6.47 5.42
N PRO A 146 -1.55 -7.04 5.57
CA PRO A 146 -0.31 -6.27 5.51
C PRO A 146 0.05 -5.93 4.06
N LEU A 147 0.13 -4.64 3.74
CA LEU A 147 0.72 -4.15 2.50
C LEU A 147 2.23 -3.99 2.73
N ILE A 148 3.05 -4.79 2.03
CA ILE A 148 4.51 -4.80 2.23
C ILE A 148 5.21 -4.31 0.96
N ASP A 149 5.55 -3.03 0.95
CA ASP A 149 6.36 -2.38 -0.07
C ASP A 149 7.69 -1.85 0.52
N THR A 150 8.46 -1.11 -0.28
CA THR A 150 9.72 -0.52 0.18
C THR A 150 9.53 0.57 1.23
N ASN A 151 8.36 1.21 1.29
CA ASN A 151 8.02 2.18 2.34
C ASN A 151 7.77 1.49 3.67
N THR A 152 6.94 0.45 3.67
CA THR A 152 6.62 -0.37 4.84
C THR A 152 7.86 -1.02 5.43
N VAL A 153 8.66 -1.66 4.57
CA VAL A 153 9.95 -2.25 4.98
C VAL A 153 10.86 -1.23 5.63
N ARG A 154 10.96 -0.02 5.05
CA ARG A 154 11.82 1.05 5.57
C ARG A 154 11.33 1.58 6.92
N VAL A 155 10.04 1.92 7.03
CA VAL A 155 9.47 2.49 8.26
C VAL A 155 9.57 1.47 9.38
N LEU A 156 9.04 0.26 9.19
CA LEU A 156 9.05 -0.77 10.23
C LEU A 156 10.49 -1.24 10.55
N GLY A 157 11.34 -1.36 9.54
CA GLY A 157 12.75 -1.68 9.75
C GLY A 157 13.47 -0.68 10.65
N ARG A 158 13.26 0.62 10.43
CA ARG A 158 13.84 1.70 11.27
C ARG A 158 13.26 1.72 12.68
N VAL A 159 11.94 1.54 12.82
CA VAL A 159 11.27 1.62 14.12
C VAL A 159 11.67 0.45 15.00
N PHE A 160 11.68 -0.76 14.45
CA PHE A 160 11.89 -2.00 15.22
C PHE A 160 13.33 -2.53 15.15
N GLY A 161 14.21 -1.93 14.34
CA GLY A 161 15.59 -2.40 14.15
C GLY A 161 15.70 -3.67 13.30
N VAL A 162 14.73 -3.92 12.42
CA VAL A 162 14.73 -5.08 11.54
C VAL A 162 15.52 -4.77 10.26
N ARG A 163 16.39 -5.71 9.87
CA ARG A 163 17.21 -5.61 8.65
C ARG A 163 16.36 -5.42 7.39
N THR A 164 16.68 -4.41 6.58
CA THR A 164 15.95 -4.02 5.36
C THR A 164 16.71 -4.29 4.05
N ASP A 165 17.85 -4.97 4.10
CA ASP A 165 18.66 -5.32 2.94
C ASP A 165 18.08 -6.49 2.12
N GLY A 166 18.48 -6.61 0.85
CA GLY A 166 18.05 -7.68 -0.06
C GLY A 166 16.53 -7.81 -0.19
N GLU A 167 16.01 -9.04 -0.24
CA GLU A 167 14.57 -9.33 -0.31
C GLU A 167 13.88 -9.24 1.07
N ALA A 168 14.10 -8.14 1.81
CA ALA A 168 13.58 -7.96 3.17
C ALA A 168 12.06 -8.16 3.27
N ARG A 169 11.30 -7.73 2.26
CA ARG A 169 9.84 -7.95 2.15
C ARG A 169 9.43 -9.42 2.20
N ARG A 170 10.32 -10.36 1.84
CA ARG A 170 10.08 -11.80 1.84
C ARG A 170 10.64 -12.50 3.08
N ARG A 171 11.25 -11.79 4.03
CA ARG A 171 11.75 -12.39 5.27
C ARG A 171 10.59 -12.64 6.22
N LYS A 172 10.59 -13.81 6.89
CA LYS A 172 9.55 -14.19 7.85
C LYS A 172 9.38 -13.13 8.96
N ALA A 173 10.49 -12.59 9.48
CA ALA A 173 10.47 -11.55 10.50
C ALA A 173 9.73 -10.29 10.04
N MET A 174 10.05 -9.77 8.84
CA MET A 174 9.39 -8.58 8.29
C MET A 174 7.90 -8.82 8.01
N ARG A 175 7.54 -9.99 7.45
CA ARG A 175 6.12 -10.33 7.22
C ARG A 175 5.33 -10.43 8.52
N SER A 176 5.92 -11.06 9.54
CA SER A 176 5.26 -11.22 10.85
C SER A 176 5.08 -9.86 11.54
N LEU A 177 6.11 -9.01 11.50
CA LEU A 177 6.04 -7.65 12.03
C LEU A 177 5.01 -6.80 11.27
N ALA A 178 5.03 -6.80 9.94
CA ALA A 178 4.08 -6.04 9.14
C ALA A 178 2.64 -6.47 9.41
N ALA A 179 2.38 -7.78 9.49
CA ALA A 179 1.06 -8.32 9.84
C ALA A 179 0.62 -7.89 11.26
N ALA A 180 1.53 -7.97 12.24
CA ALA A 180 1.23 -7.56 13.61
C ALA A 180 1.04 -6.04 13.77
N ALA A 181 1.68 -5.23 12.92
CA ALA A 181 1.67 -3.77 13.05
C ALA A 181 0.38 -3.11 12.53
N VAL A 182 -0.30 -3.73 11.54
CA VAL A 182 -1.54 -3.16 10.98
C VAL A 182 -2.56 -2.93 12.09
N ASP A 183 -3.19 -1.76 12.08
CA ASP A 183 -4.29 -1.43 12.98
C ASP A 183 -5.55 -2.23 12.60
N PRO A 184 -6.05 -3.14 13.45
CA PRO A 184 -7.23 -3.94 13.13
C PRO A 184 -8.52 -3.12 13.08
N ASP A 185 -8.56 -1.94 13.72
CA ASP A 185 -9.77 -1.10 13.77
C ASP A 185 -9.97 -0.30 12.47
N ASP A 186 -8.87 0.16 11.85
CA ASP A 186 -8.89 0.90 10.59
C ASP A 186 -7.61 0.62 9.76
N PRO A 187 -7.53 -0.57 9.12
CA PRO A 187 -6.32 -1.00 8.41
C PRO A 187 -6.01 -0.10 7.20
N ALA A 188 -7.04 0.43 6.53
CA ALA A 188 -6.88 1.32 5.39
C ALA A 188 -6.22 2.64 5.81
N ARG A 189 -6.71 3.28 6.88
CA ARG A 189 -6.11 4.50 7.42
C ARG A 189 -4.69 4.27 7.90
N TYR A 190 -4.42 3.15 8.57
CA TYR A 190 -3.06 2.79 8.98
C TYR A 190 -2.09 2.78 7.80
N HIS A 191 -2.45 2.10 6.70
CA HIS A 191 -1.57 2.00 5.53
C HIS A 191 -1.40 3.35 4.83
N TYR A 192 -2.47 4.15 4.66
CA TYR A 192 -2.34 5.48 4.09
C TYR A 192 -1.49 6.42 4.96
N ALA A 193 -1.64 6.36 6.28
CA ALA A 193 -0.83 7.11 7.22
C ALA A 193 0.64 6.72 7.14
N LEU A 194 0.94 5.42 7.10
CA LEU A 194 2.30 4.91 6.97
C LEU A 194 2.92 5.35 5.63
N ILE A 195 2.18 5.25 4.53
CA ILE A 195 2.65 5.65 3.19
C ILE A 195 2.93 7.16 3.15
N ASP A 196 2.06 7.99 3.73
CA ASP A 196 2.23 9.45 3.79
C ASP A 196 3.42 9.85 4.67
N LEU A 197 3.57 9.22 5.83
CA LEU A 197 4.72 9.40 6.70
C LEU A 197 6.00 8.99 5.98
N ALA A 198 6.01 7.86 5.29
CA ALA A 198 7.17 7.35 4.56
C ALA A 198 7.58 8.28 3.41
N ALA A 199 6.61 8.94 2.76
CA ALA A 199 6.85 9.89 1.69
C ALA A 199 7.37 11.24 2.21
N ARG A 200 6.79 11.77 3.29
CA ARG A 200 7.07 13.14 3.75
C ARG A 200 8.12 13.24 4.85
N ILE A 201 8.21 12.25 5.73
CA ILE A 201 8.99 12.31 6.97
C ILE A 201 10.07 11.23 7.00
N CYS A 202 9.68 9.95 6.98
CA CYS A 202 10.59 8.81 7.04
C CYS A 202 11.17 8.46 5.66
N ARG A 203 11.85 9.45 5.05
CA ARG A 203 12.40 9.40 3.68
C ARG A 203 13.58 8.43 3.56
N PRO A 204 13.86 7.88 2.36
CA PRO A 204 15.02 7.01 2.15
C PRO A 204 16.35 7.63 2.58
N ARG A 205 16.56 8.91 2.25
CA ARG A 205 17.72 9.73 2.65
C ARG A 205 17.24 10.91 3.47
N ASN A 206 18.04 11.32 4.45
CA ASN A 206 17.78 12.47 5.33
C ASN A 206 16.34 12.47 5.90
N PRO A 207 15.95 11.42 6.65
CA PRO A 207 14.64 11.40 7.29
C PRO A 207 14.51 12.54 8.30
N ARG A 208 13.31 13.09 8.44
CA ARG A 208 13.02 14.21 9.33
C ARG A 208 12.60 13.68 10.70
N CYS A 209 13.52 13.06 11.43
CA CYS A 209 13.19 12.39 12.69
C CYS A 209 12.61 13.34 13.75
N SER A 210 13.05 14.60 13.80
CA SER A 210 12.50 15.64 14.70
C SER A 210 11.03 16.00 14.40
N GLU A 211 10.55 15.78 13.18
CA GLU A 211 9.15 15.98 12.76
C GLU A 211 8.34 14.67 12.82
N CYS A 212 8.93 13.56 13.27
CA CYS A 212 8.32 12.24 13.17
C CYS A 212 7.50 11.88 14.41
N PRO A 213 6.18 11.64 14.29
CA PRO A 213 5.34 11.27 15.44
C PRO A 213 5.74 9.91 16.04
N ILE A 214 6.27 9.00 15.23
CA ILE A 214 6.74 7.69 15.72
C ILE A 214 8.06 7.83 16.50
N ALA A 215 8.92 8.77 16.13
CA ALA A 215 10.19 8.95 16.84
C ALA A 215 9.96 9.44 18.27
N SER A 216 9.02 10.37 18.45
CA SER A 216 8.65 10.93 19.75
C SER A 216 7.79 9.98 20.61
N GLU A 217 6.87 9.21 20.01
CA GLU A 217 5.88 8.43 20.77
C GLU A 217 6.21 6.93 20.89
N ALA A 218 7.03 6.35 20.00
CA ALA A 218 7.17 4.90 19.88
C ALA A 218 8.62 4.38 20.02
N ALA A 219 9.52 5.15 20.63
CA ALA A 219 10.91 4.74 20.89
C ALA A 219 11.56 4.11 19.63
N CYS A 220 11.52 4.86 18.52
CA CYS A 220 12.07 4.43 17.24
C CYS A 220 13.57 4.15 17.38
N ARG A 221 14.00 2.90 17.11
CA ARG A 221 15.40 2.50 17.25
C ARG A 221 16.33 3.35 16.38
N PHE A 222 15.98 3.56 15.11
CA PHE A 222 16.78 4.39 14.21
C PHE A 222 16.96 5.83 14.73
N ALA A 223 15.92 6.45 15.31
CA ALA A 223 16.02 7.80 15.84
C ALA A 223 16.95 7.84 17.06
N SER A 224 16.74 6.89 17.99
CA SER A 224 17.56 6.71 19.19
C SER A 224 19.05 6.51 18.86
N ASP A 225 19.35 5.61 17.91
CA ASP A 225 20.71 5.30 17.47
C ASP A 225 21.42 6.49 16.81
N ASN A 226 20.66 7.47 16.30
CA ASN A 226 21.18 8.68 15.66
C ASN A 226 21.06 9.93 16.56
N GLY A 227 20.68 9.76 17.83
CA GLY A 227 20.58 10.86 18.80
C GLY A 227 19.48 11.87 18.49
N VAL A 228 18.38 11.44 17.86
CA VAL A 228 17.20 12.26 17.52
C VAL A 228 15.96 11.79 18.24
#